data_AF-A0A3D0RCE8-F1
#
_entry.id   AF-A0A3D0RCE8-F1
#
_cell.length_a   1.000
_cell.length_b   1.000
_cell.length_c   1.000
_cell.angle_alpha   90.00
_cell.angle_beta   90.00
_cell.angle_gamma   90.00
#
_symmetry.space_group_name_H-M   'P 1'
#
loop_
_entity.id
_entity.type
_entity.pdbx_description
1 polymer ?
#
loop_
_entity_poly.entity_id
_entity_poly.type
_entity_poly.pdbx_seq_one_letter_code
_entity_poly.pdbx_strand_id
1 'polypeptide(L)'
;MVNEDLNSMIRRVRIISGIVLFLYSATHLMNHSFAVVSIAAADVVREYFLMVWRHPVMEIILFASLAGHILLGVYAVLTRRSFKMTLREWLQTTLPFIAMIALLQHVSANAIMSRFYGVEDNYELVFSAVMVDPELATMNTVFYLLMMIFIWGHGVIGINGLLSYRAEFY
;
A
#
# COMPACT_ATOMS: atom_id res chain seq x y z
N MET A 1 -9.54 29.09 15.89
CA MET A 1 -8.33 29.32 15.08
C MET A 1 -7.30 28.21 15.23
N VAL A 2 -6.33 28.21 16.17
CA VAL A 2 -5.21 27.24 16.17
C VAL A 2 -5.65 25.75 16.10
N ASN A 3 -6.68 25.36 16.85
CA ASN A 3 -7.20 23.99 16.83
C ASN A 3 -7.94 23.64 15.53
N GLU A 4 -8.56 24.60 14.86
CA GLU A 4 -9.24 24.38 13.57
C GLU A 4 -8.21 24.22 12.44
N ASP A 5 -7.14 25.01 12.48
CA ASP A 5 -6.04 24.93 11.51
C ASP A 5 -5.30 23.59 11.61
N LEU A 6 -5.04 23.12 12.84
CA LEU A 6 -4.40 21.82 13.08
C LEU A 6 -5.28 20.65 12.59
N ASN A 7 -6.57 20.66 12.91
CA ASN A 7 -7.50 19.61 12.47
C ASN A 7 -7.64 19.58 10.93
N SER A 8 -7.68 20.75 10.30
CA SER A 8 -7.67 20.89 8.84
C SER A 8 -6.40 20.32 8.23
N MET A 9 -5.23 20.61 8.82
CA MET A 9 -3.94 20.08 8.38
C MET A 9 -3.88 18.56 8.50
N ILE A 10 -4.28 17.99 9.64
CA ILE A 10 -4.33 16.52 9.85
C ILE A 10 -5.21 15.87 8.79
N ARG A 11 -6.38 16.44 8.51
CA ARG A 11 -7.28 15.93 7.46
C ARG A 11 -6.62 15.96 6.08
N ARG A 12 -5.96 17.06 5.72
CA ARG A 12 -5.25 17.21 4.43
C ARG A 12 -4.13 16.18 4.29
N VAL A 13 -3.30 16.01 5.32
CA VAL A 13 -2.20 15.04 5.31
C VAL A 13 -2.76 13.64 5.09
N ARG A 14 -3.80 13.22 5.83
CA ARG A 14 -4.44 11.90 5.65
C ARG A 14 -4.96 11.66 4.24
N ILE A 15 -5.58 12.66 3.63
CA ILE A 15 -6.14 12.56 2.27
C ILE A 15 -5.01 12.47 1.24
N ILE A 16 -4.04 13.40 1.28
CA ILE A 16 -2.95 13.45 0.31
C ILE A 16 -2.10 12.18 0.41
N SER A 17 -1.73 11.77 1.62
CA SER A 17 -0.96 10.53 1.81
C SER A 17 -1.72 9.30 1.33
N GLY A 18 -3.03 9.23 1.60
CA GLY A 18 -3.88 8.14 1.12
C GLY A 18 -3.93 8.06 -0.41
N ILE A 19 -4.02 9.21 -1.10
CA ILE A 19 -4.01 9.27 -2.56
C ILE A 19 -2.65 8.81 -3.12
N VAL A 20 -1.54 9.30 -2.57
CA VAL A 20 -0.19 8.89 -2.99
C VAL A 20 -0.01 7.38 -2.84
N LEU A 21 -0.40 6.82 -1.70
CA LEU A 21 -0.28 5.37 -1.43
C LEU A 21 -1.21 4.56 -2.33
N PHE A 22 -2.40 5.07 -2.65
CA PHE A 22 -3.31 4.42 -3.59
C PHE A 22 -2.76 4.42 -5.01
N LEU A 23 -2.16 5.51 -5.48
CA LEU A 23 -1.52 5.57 -6.80
C LEU A 23 -0.29 4.64 -6.86
N TYR A 24 0.51 4.60 -5.80
CA TYR A 24 1.61 3.65 -5.68
C TYR A 24 1.10 2.21 -5.78
N SER A 25 0.11 1.83 -4.97
CA SER A 25 -0.40 0.45 -4.96
C SER A 25 -1.08 0.09 -6.29
N ALA A 26 -1.83 1.00 -6.90
CA ALA A 26 -2.48 0.76 -8.20
C ALA A 26 -1.45 0.54 -9.31
N THR A 27 -0.42 1.37 -9.40
CA THR A 27 0.65 1.20 -10.41
C THR A 27 1.51 -0.02 -10.13
N HIS A 28 1.71 -0.37 -8.85
CA HIS A 28 2.43 -1.58 -8.45
C HIS A 28 1.68 -2.85 -8.83
N LEU A 29 0.38 -2.92 -8.52
CA LEU A 29 -0.47 -4.05 -8.91
C LEU A 29 -0.67 -4.14 -10.42
N MET A 30 -0.74 -2.99 -11.12
CA MET A 30 -0.73 -2.95 -12.58
C MET A 30 0.52 -3.63 -13.13
N ASN A 31 1.70 -3.31 -12.62
CA ASN A 31 2.95 -3.97 -13.02
C ASN A 31 2.88 -5.50 -12.83
N HIS A 32 2.44 -5.96 -11.64
CA HIS A 32 2.27 -7.39 -11.36
C HIS A 32 1.26 -8.08 -12.29
N SER A 33 0.22 -7.38 -12.74
CA SER A 33 -0.77 -7.97 -13.65
C SER A 33 -0.18 -8.41 -14.99
N PHE A 34 0.93 -7.81 -15.44
CA PHE A 34 1.62 -8.22 -16.67
C PHE A 34 2.28 -9.60 -16.55
N ALA A 35 2.52 -10.10 -15.34
CA ALA A 35 3.04 -11.45 -15.13
C ALA A 35 2.08 -12.55 -15.61
N VAL A 36 0.79 -12.23 -15.79
CA VAL A 36 -0.20 -13.12 -16.42
C VAL A 36 0.11 -13.33 -17.91
N VAL A 37 0.71 -12.33 -18.58
CA VAL A 37 1.16 -12.43 -19.98
C VAL A 37 2.50 -13.16 -20.03
N SER A 38 3.51 -12.64 -19.33
CA SER A 38 4.81 -13.29 -19.14
C SER A 38 5.65 -12.59 -18.08
N ILE A 39 6.63 -13.30 -17.52
CA ILE A 39 7.64 -12.72 -16.61
C ILE A 39 8.40 -11.59 -17.31
N ALA A 40 8.78 -11.77 -18.58
CA ALA A 40 9.48 -10.76 -19.36
C ALA A 40 8.65 -9.48 -19.56
N ALA A 41 7.34 -9.60 -19.78
CA ALA A 41 6.46 -8.43 -19.91
C ALA A 41 6.36 -7.65 -18.60
N ALA A 42 6.24 -8.35 -17.46
CA ALA A 42 6.26 -7.73 -16.14
C ALA A 42 7.59 -7.03 -15.85
N ASP A 43 8.71 -7.62 -16.26
CA ASP A 43 10.04 -7.00 -16.12
C ASP A 43 10.20 -5.72 -16.94
N VAL A 44 9.68 -5.66 -18.16
CA VAL A 44 9.69 -4.42 -18.95
C VAL A 44 8.88 -3.32 -18.27
N VAL A 45 7.69 -3.64 -17.77
CA VAL A 45 6.83 -2.66 -17.06
C VAL A 45 7.47 -2.25 -15.72
N ARG A 46 8.22 -3.15 -15.07
CA ARG A 46 8.99 -2.89 -13.86
C ARG A 46 9.95 -1.73 -14.05
N GLU A 47 10.65 -1.65 -15.17
CA GLU A 47 11.62 -0.56 -15.42
C GLU A 47 10.95 0.83 -15.36
N TYR A 48 9.78 0.98 -15.99
CA TYR A 48 9.00 2.21 -15.92
C TYR A 48 8.47 2.48 -14.51
N PHE A 49 8.00 1.44 -13.81
CA PHE A 49 7.56 1.55 -12.42
C PHE A 49 8.69 2.05 -11.51
N LEU A 50 9.90 1.47 -11.65
CA LEU A 50 11.08 1.85 -10.87
C LEU A 50 11.57 3.25 -11.23
N MET A 51 11.52 3.64 -12.51
CA MET A 51 11.90 4.99 -12.95
C MET A 51 11.11 6.07 -12.21
N VAL A 52 9.82 5.84 -11.97
CA VAL A 52 8.97 6.76 -11.20
C VAL A 52 9.22 6.60 -9.70
N TRP A 53 9.08 5.39 -9.16
CA TRP A 53 8.96 5.18 -7.72
C TRP A 53 10.29 5.01 -6.97
N ARG A 54 11.38 4.72 -7.68
CA ARG A 54 12.76 4.79 -7.13
C ARG A 54 13.45 6.12 -7.42
N HIS A 55 12.77 7.07 -8.07
CA HIS A 55 13.29 8.42 -8.15
C HIS A 55 13.41 9.01 -6.73
N PRO A 56 14.53 9.62 -6.31
CA PRO A 56 14.76 10.02 -4.92
C PRO A 56 13.65 10.90 -4.32
N VAL A 57 13.13 11.84 -5.12
CA VAL A 57 12.03 12.72 -4.70
C VAL A 57 10.74 11.92 -4.46
N MET A 58 10.44 10.95 -5.34
CA MET A 58 9.23 10.14 -5.23
C MET A 58 9.34 9.15 -4.06
N GLU A 59 10.53 8.59 -3.80
CA GLU A 59 10.75 7.77 -2.61
C GLU A 59 10.50 8.57 -1.32
N ILE A 60 11.03 9.80 -1.21
CA ILE A 60 10.80 10.66 -0.04
C ILE A 60 9.31 10.92 0.14
N ILE A 61 8.60 11.28 -0.94
CA ILE A 61 7.16 11.51 -0.91
C ILE A 61 6.40 10.24 -0.48
N LEU A 62 6.79 9.08 -1.01
CA LEU A 62 6.16 7.80 -0.70
C LEU A 62 6.34 7.42 0.77
N PHE A 63 7.57 7.47 1.29
CA PHE A 63 7.85 7.13 2.68
C PHE A 63 7.26 8.13 3.67
N ALA A 64 7.29 9.43 3.36
CA ALA A 64 6.61 10.45 4.16
C ALA A 64 5.09 10.25 4.16
N SER A 65 4.51 9.89 3.01
CA SER A 65 3.09 9.55 2.90
C SER A 65 2.75 8.30 3.71
N LEU A 66 3.55 7.24 3.60
CA LEU A 66 3.37 6.00 4.36
C LEU A 66 3.40 6.26 5.87
N ALA A 67 4.44 6.95 6.35
CA ALA A 67 4.58 7.30 7.76
C ALA A 67 3.41 8.17 8.24
N GLY A 68 3.10 9.26 7.53
CA GLY A 68 2.00 10.15 7.89
C GLY A 68 0.64 9.44 7.87
N HIS A 69 0.40 8.55 6.91
CA HIS A 69 -0.85 7.80 6.81
C HIS A 69 -1.02 6.82 7.97
N ILE A 70 0.04 6.05 8.29
CA ILE A 70 0.01 5.08 9.39
C ILE A 70 -0.13 5.80 10.73
N LEU A 71 0.72 6.79 11.02
CA LEU A 71 0.72 7.47 12.31
C LEU A 71 -0.63 8.17 12.59
N LEU A 72 -1.17 8.88 11.60
CA LEU A 72 -2.46 9.55 11.75
C LEU A 72 -3.65 8.57 11.72
N GLY A 73 -3.53 7.45 11.00
CA GLY A 73 -4.52 6.38 11.02
C GLY A 73 -4.61 5.71 12.39
N VAL A 74 -3.47 5.33 12.97
CA VAL A 74 -3.37 4.77 14.32
C VAL A 74 -3.89 5.78 15.35
N TYR A 75 -3.46 7.04 15.27
CA TYR A 75 -3.95 8.10 16.15
C TYR A 75 -5.49 8.23 16.11
N ALA A 76 -6.09 8.22 14.91
CA ALA A 76 -7.54 8.31 14.76
C ALA A 76 -8.27 7.12 15.41
N VAL A 77 -7.68 5.93 15.39
CA VAL A 77 -8.25 4.73 16.04
C VAL A 77 -8.10 4.80 17.55
N LEU A 78 -6.92 5.17 18.06
CA LEU A 78 -6.64 5.25 19.50
C LEU A 78 -7.45 6.34 20.22
N THR A 79 -7.75 7.43 19.53
CA THR A 79 -8.54 8.55 20.08
C THR A 79 -10.04 8.38 19.94
N ARG A 80 -10.50 7.28 19.33
CA ARG A 80 -11.91 7.06 19.06
C ARG A 80 -12.68 6.76 20.36
N ARG A 81 -13.78 7.47 20.58
CA ARG A 81 -14.61 7.31 21.80
C ARG A 81 -15.58 6.13 21.77
N SER A 82 -15.89 5.59 20.59
CA SER A 82 -16.86 4.51 20.40
C SER A 82 -16.49 3.63 19.21
N PHE A 83 -16.60 2.31 19.40
CA PHE A 83 -16.43 1.28 18.37
C PHE A 83 -17.77 0.81 17.77
N LYS A 84 -18.86 1.54 18.01
CA LYS A 84 -20.10 1.37 17.24
C LYS A 84 -19.87 1.93 15.83
N MET A 85 -19.65 1.04 14.87
CA MET A 85 -19.24 1.38 13.51
C MET A 85 -20.06 0.59 12.49
N THR A 86 -20.27 1.19 11.33
CA THR A 86 -20.76 0.49 10.15
C THR A 86 -19.75 -0.56 9.69
N LEU A 87 -20.20 -1.56 8.90
CA LEU A 87 -19.29 -2.54 8.31
C LEU A 87 -18.17 -1.89 7.49
N ARG A 88 -18.49 -0.81 6.78
CA ARG A 88 -17.52 -0.05 5.99
C ARG A 88 -16.41 0.54 6.86
N GLU A 89 -16.76 1.16 7.97
CA GLU A 89 -15.78 1.73 8.91
C GLU A 89 -14.94 0.64 9.58
N TRP A 90 -15.55 -0.51 9.90
CA TRP A 90 -14.84 -1.67 10.39
C TRP A 90 -13.79 -2.14 9.39
N LEU A 91 -14.17 -2.38 8.14
CA LEU A 91 -13.25 -2.80 7.08
C LEU A 91 -12.14 -1.78 6.82
N GLN A 92 -12.48 -0.49 6.75
CA GLN A 92 -11.49 0.58 6.56
C GLN A 92 -10.46 0.62 7.68
N THR A 93 -10.88 0.26 8.90
CA THR A 93 -10.03 0.26 10.09
C THR A 93 -9.21 -1.02 10.18
N THR A 94 -9.79 -2.21 10.01
CA THR A 94 -9.13 -3.48 10.33
C THR A 94 -8.26 -4.04 9.20
N LEU A 95 -8.70 -3.94 7.94
CA LEU A 95 -7.93 -4.42 6.79
C LEU A 95 -6.48 -3.90 6.77
N PRO A 96 -6.21 -2.60 6.94
CA PRO A 96 -4.83 -2.10 6.92
C PRO A 96 -4.01 -2.59 8.13
N PHE A 97 -4.62 -2.80 9.31
CA PHE A 97 -3.89 -3.34 10.47
C PHE A 97 -3.42 -4.77 10.21
N ILE A 98 -4.29 -5.61 9.62
CA ILE A 98 -3.95 -6.99 9.27
C ILE A 98 -2.88 -6.98 8.17
N ALA A 99 -3.05 -6.12 7.16
CA ALA A 99 -2.09 -5.99 6.07
C ALA A 99 -0.74 -5.41 6.51
N MET A 100 -0.67 -4.59 7.56
CA MET A 100 0.55 -3.89 7.96
C MET A 100 1.68 -4.84 8.35
N ILE A 101 1.37 -5.96 9.03
CA ILE A 101 2.38 -6.96 9.39
C ILE A 101 2.97 -7.60 8.14
N ALA A 102 2.11 -7.98 7.18
CA ALA A 102 2.53 -8.54 5.91
C ALA A 102 3.33 -7.53 5.06
N LEU A 103 2.89 -6.27 5.05
CA LEU A 103 3.54 -5.20 4.30
C LEU A 103 4.94 -4.90 4.81
N LEU A 104 5.15 -4.93 6.13
CA LEU A 104 6.49 -4.73 6.72
C LEU A 104 7.46 -5.81 6.24
N GLN A 105 7.05 -7.08 6.25
CA GLN A 105 7.86 -8.17 5.70
C GLN A 105 8.15 -7.97 4.21
N HIS A 106 7.13 -7.65 3.41
CA HIS A 106 7.27 -7.45 1.97
C HIS A 106 8.22 -6.30 1.62
N VAL A 107 8.07 -5.14 2.27
CA VAL A 107 8.90 -3.95 2.02
C VAL A 107 10.31 -4.15 2.55
N SER A 108 10.48 -4.69 3.76
CA SER A 108 11.80 -4.89 4.36
C SER A 108 12.64 -5.91 3.60
N ALA A 109 12.04 -7.02 3.14
CA ALA A 109 12.75 -8.01 2.34
C ALA A 109 13.32 -7.38 1.06
N ASN A 110 12.50 -6.68 0.27
CA ASN A 110 12.93 -6.04 -0.97
C ASN A 110 13.95 -4.91 -0.73
N ALA A 111 13.73 -4.08 0.30
CA ALA A 111 14.63 -2.98 0.63
C ALA A 111 15.99 -3.49 1.11
N ILE A 112 16.03 -4.55 1.92
CA ILE A 112 17.27 -5.11 2.44
C ILE A 112 18.07 -5.75 1.30
N MET A 113 17.41 -6.57 0.49
CA MET A 113 18.05 -7.29 -0.63
C MET A 113 18.65 -6.33 -1.65
N SER A 114 17.90 -5.31 -2.06
CA SER A 114 18.42 -4.34 -3.04
C SER A 114 19.49 -3.41 -2.46
N ARG A 115 19.28 -2.83 -1.27
CA ARG A 115 20.17 -1.76 -0.76
C ARG A 115 21.43 -2.27 -0.09
N PHE A 116 21.39 -3.42 0.58
CA PHE A 116 22.55 -3.95 1.30
C PHE A 116 23.26 -5.07 0.54
N TYR A 117 22.53 -5.83 -0.28
CA TYR A 117 23.10 -6.97 -1.03
C TYR A 117 23.21 -6.72 -2.53
N GLY A 118 22.75 -5.57 -3.03
CA GLY A 118 22.84 -5.20 -4.45
C GLY A 118 22.04 -6.13 -5.37
N VAL A 119 21.07 -6.85 -4.81
CA VAL A 119 20.26 -7.81 -5.56
C VAL A 119 19.29 -7.05 -6.46
N GLU A 120 19.27 -7.42 -7.74
CA GLU A 120 18.27 -6.91 -8.66
C GLU A 120 16.92 -7.54 -8.35
N ASP A 121 15.96 -6.73 -7.93
CA ASP A 121 14.58 -7.15 -7.68
C ASP A 121 13.85 -7.37 -9.02
N ASN A 122 14.18 -8.43 -9.75
CA ASN A 122 13.52 -8.83 -11.00
C ASN A 122 12.44 -9.89 -10.77
N TYR A 123 11.48 -10.01 -11.68
CA TYR A 123 10.35 -10.93 -11.51
C TYR A 123 10.80 -12.40 -11.53
N GLU A 124 11.86 -12.74 -12.27
CA GLU A 124 12.39 -14.10 -12.30
C GLU A 124 12.90 -14.54 -10.92
N LEU A 125 13.66 -13.69 -10.23
CA LEU A 125 14.16 -13.95 -8.89
C LEU A 125 13.02 -14.04 -7.88
N VAL A 126 12.06 -13.10 -7.93
CA VAL A 126 10.94 -13.09 -6.99
C VAL A 126 10.05 -14.32 -7.20
N PHE A 127 9.74 -14.67 -8.45
CA PHE A 127 8.90 -15.84 -8.74
C PHE A 127 9.60 -17.15 -8.38
N SER A 128 10.90 -17.28 -8.69
CA SER A 128 11.68 -18.45 -8.27
C SER A 128 11.76 -18.55 -6.75
N ALA A 129 12.03 -17.46 -6.02
CA ALA A 129 12.06 -17.47 -4.56
C ALA A 129 10.72 -17.88 -3.92
N VAL A 130 9.60 -17.50 -4.53
CA VAL A 130 8.25 -17.85 -4.04
C VAL A 130 7.87 -19.30 -4.34
N MET A 131 8.34 -19.85 -5.46
CA MET A 131 7.94 -21.17 -5.98
C MET A 131 8.97 -22.28 -5.75
N VAL A 132 10.18 -21.96 -5.28
CA VAL A 132 11.30 -22.92 -5.16
C VAL A 132 10.98 -24.08 -4.21
N ASP A 133 10.22 -23.80 -3.15
CA ASP A 133 9.76 -24.79 -2.17
C ASP A 133 8.27 -25.09 -2.39
N PRO A 134 7.91 -26.28 -2.93
CA PRO A 134 6.52 -26.66 -3.17
C PRO A 134 5.64 -26.68 -1.91
N GLU A 135 6.22 -26.97 -0.74
CA GLU A 135 5.47 -27.00 0.52
C GLU A 135 5.06 -25.59 0.95
N LEU A 136 5.93 -24.60 0.70
CA LEU A 136 5.69 -23.19 1.04
C LEU A 136 4.98 -22.42 -0.08
N ALA A 137 5.07 -22.85 -1.33
CA ALA A 137 4.51 -22.15 -2.49
C ALA A 137 3.00 -21.85 -2.33
N THR A 138 2.24 -22.80 -1.80
CA THR A 138 0.80 -22.61 -1.53
C THR A 138 0.57 -21.55 -0.45
N MET A 139 1.33 -21.61 0.65
CA MET A 139 1.23 -20.62 1.72
C MET A 139 1.62 -19.22 1.25
N ASN A 140 2.71 -19.09 0.50
CA ASN A 140 3.15 -17.82 -0.08
C ASN A 140 2.08 -17.23 -1.01
N THR A 141 1.48 -18.07 -1.86
CA THR A 141 0.39 -17.66 -2.76
C THR A 141 -0.81 -17.12 -1.98
N VAL A 142 -1.25 -17.84 -0.95
CA VAL A 142 -2.36 -17.40 -0.09
C VAL A 142 -2.01 -16.10 0.64
N PHE A 143 -0.77 -15.98 1.14
CA PHE A 143 -0.29 -14.78 1.82
C PHE A 143 -0.36 -13.54 0.91
N TYR A 144 0.21 -13.61 -0.31
CA TYR A 144 0.19 -12.49 -1.25
C TYR A 144 -1.23 -12.17 -1.74
N LEU A 145 -2.08 -13.17 -1.94
CA LEU A 145 -3.48 -12.97 -2.30
C LEU A 145 -4.24 -12.19 -1.22
N LEU A 146 -4.09 -12.59 0.05
CA LEU A 146 -4.74 -11.90 1.17
C LEU A 146 -4.20 -10.48 1.35
N MET A 147 -2.88 -10.29 1.24
CA MET A 147 -2.26 -8.97 1.30
C MET A 147 -2.82 -8.05 0.21
N MET A 148 -2.95 -8.55 -1.02
CA MET A 148 -3.55 -7.80 -2.12
C MET A 148 -5.00 -7.42 -1.80
N ILE A 149 -5.83 -8.37 -1.39
CA ILE A 149 -7.26 -8.11 -1.07
C ILE A 149 -7.39 -7.07 0.04
N PHE A 150 -6.59 -7.17 1.10
CA PHE A 150 -6.69 -6.26 2.23
C PHE A 150 -6.22 -4.84 1.89
N ILE A 151 -5.07 -4.69 1.22
CA ILE A 151 -4.54 -3.38 0.82
C ILE A 151 -5.45 -2.75 -0.23
N TRP A 152 -5.85 -3.50 -1.26
CA TRP A 152 -6.72 -2.98 -2.32
C TRP A 152 -8.11 -2.63 -1.78
N GLY A 153 -8.70 -3.49 -0.95
CA GLY A 153 -9.99 -3.24 -0.31
C GLY A 153 -9.97 -1.97 0.55
N HIS A 154 -8.96 -1.80 1.40
CA HIS A 154 -8.76 -0.57 2.17
C HIS A 154 -8.63 0.67 1.27
N GLY A 155 -7.86 0.56 0.19
CA GLY A 155 -7.65 1.65 -0.77
C GLY A 155 -8.95 2.07 -1.47
N VAL A 156 -9.69 1.11 -2.03
CA VAL A 156 -10.95 1.36 -2.75
C VAL A 156 -12.02 1.94 -1.83
N ILE A 157 -12.19 1.39 -0.61
CA ILE A 157 -13.17 1.92 0.34
C ILE A 157 -12.84 3.38 0.72
N GLY A 158 -11.55 3.69 0.89
CA GLY A 158 -11.03 5.02 1.18
C GLY A 158 -11.28 6.02 0.06
N ILE A 159 -10.90 5.69 -1.19
CA ILE A 159 -11.12 6.55 -2.36
C ILE A 159 -12.61 6.76 -2.63
N ASN A 160 -13.41 5.69 -2.57
CA ASN A 160 -14.86 5.82 -2.69
C ASN A 160 -15.43 6.78 -1.64
N GLY A 161 -14.90 6.77 -0.41
CA GLY A 161 -15.34 7.67 0.66
C GLY A 161 -15.01 9.12 0.37
N LEU A 162 -13.82 9.37 -0.16
CA LEU A 162 -13.39 10.70 -0.58
C LEU A 162 -14.26 11.25 -1.72
N LEU A 163 -14.59 10.41 -2.70
CA LEU A 163 -15.40 10.81 -3.87
C LEU A 163 -16.86 11.05 -3.49
N SER A 164 -17.48 10.15 -2.71
CA SER A 164 -18.87 10.32 -2.25
C SER A 164 -19.03 11.57 -1.39
N TYR A 165 -18.07 11.87 -0.52
CA TYR A 165 -18.11 13.09 0.30
C TYR A 165 -18.13 14.35 -0.56
N ARG A 166 -17.39 14.39 -1.68
CA ARG A 166 -17.37 15.57 -2.56
C ARG A 166 -18.64 15.72 -3.39
N ALA A 167 -19.30 14.62 -3.76
CA ALA A 167 -20.54 14.65 -4.54
C ALA A 167 -21.72 15.26 -3.77
N GLU A 168 -21.74 15.16 -2.43
CA GLU A 168 -22.79 15.73 -1.58
C GLU A 168 -22.73 17.26 -1.43
N PHE A 169 -21.67 17.93 -1.92
CA PHE A 169 -21.49 19.39 -1.84
C PHE A 169 -21.62 20.11 -3.20
N TYR A 170 -22.09 19.43 -4.24
CA TYR A 170 -22.45 19.99 -5.55
C TYR A 170 -23.92 19.69 -5.87
#